data_AF-A0A418IN81-F1
#
_entry.id   AF-A0A418IN81-F1
#
_cell.length_a   1.000
_cell.length_b   1.000
_cell.length_c   1.000
_cell.angle_alpha   90.00
_cell.angle_beta   90.00
_cell.angle_gamma   90.00
#
_symmetry.space_group_name_H-M   'P 1'
#
loop_
_entity.id
_entity.type
_entity.pdbx_description
1 polymer ?
#
loop_
_entity_poly.entity_id
_entity_poly.type
_entity_poly.pdbx_seq_one_letter_code
_entity_poly.pdbx_strand_id
1 'polypeptide(L)'
;MKLSQKLYLERKNNNLTKQALAKELNELSGFSNYSKKEITLLESKQKAFTYRIVDDIAKYFNMTIYQFLTKQWKSYNTEEITLIDNNIEEYFHGYSERMPKTFKNLSDIIHKFDLVNHDDWVAIPKYDLIMREYYDYLYRDLSKESSSIIIRRAKGLLDNLELFSSYNHENDLQFPINLETDFAGDTKFNDKREPINMTILIQNIEFSLGEIRQLFEDDYFDYDEEDTKYFNLLNYYREKLDIRIEDIEKDLGISSAEYRKWEKGEIDPSISNIIKICDYLNINIDLLSSSSLRTLNNINSQSVGSYILQNINIHDSEELSKDYYFSERQSIILIPKYCYEYMFYYLEDKTHKDIGIKKATQFTREFFVKWYEFNKARQFLFYSLTGIVAKENFIHYTEKEIKRYLGDSYYPENPVKFLTQLTLDRVENYGYKDKKQIINRIKQIDIERVLEPPEKTNLRPEVN
;
A
#
# COMPACT_ATOMS: atom_id res chain seq x y z
N MET A 1 7.49 5.30 -23.89
CA MET A 1 6.84 6.35 -24.74
C MET A 1 7.56 7.69 -24.55
N LYS A 2 7.77 8.50 -25.60
CA LYS A 2 8.48 9.80 -25.49
C LYS A 2 7.56 10.89 -24.91
N LEU A 3 8.09 11.83 -24.12
CA LEU A 3 7.32 12.88 -23.42
C LEU A 3 6.40 13.71 -24.32
N SER A 4 6.86 14.06 -25.52
CA SER A 4 6.04 14.77 -26.52
C SER A 4 4.75 14.03 -26.88
N GLN A 5 4.82 12.70 -26.97
CA GLN A 5 3.65 11.88 -27.24
C GLN A 5 2.74 11.78 -26.00
N LYS A 6 3.32 11.68 -24.80
CA LYS A 6 2.56 11.70 -23.54
C LYS A 6 1.73 12.97 -23.39
N LEU A 7 2.34 14.14 -23.60
CA LEU A 7 1.65 15.43 -23.58
C LEU A 7 0.53 15.49 -24.62
N TYR A 8 0.79 15.02 -25.85
CA TYR A 8 -0.22 14.98 -26.89
C TYR A 8 -1.45 14.16 -26.46
N LEU A 9 -1.24 13.01 -25.83
CA LEU A 9 -2.30 12.12 -25.37
C LEU A 9 -3.06 12.69 -24.19
N GLU A 10 -2.38 13.16 -23.14
CA GLU A 10 -3.05 13.78 -21.99
C GLU A 10 -3.94 14.93 -22.44
N ARG A 11 -3.43 15.79 -23.32
CA ARG A 11 -4.22 16.89 -23.88
C ARG A 11 -5.43 16.39 -24.67
N LYS A 12 -5.27 15.34 -25.48
CA LYS A 12 -6.35 14.79 -26.31
C LYS A 12 -7.41 14.07 -25.49
N ASN A 13 -7.01 13.28 -24.50
CA ASN A 13 -7.90 12.55 -23.60
C ASN A 13 -8.75 13.50 -22.75
N ASN A 14 -8.20 14.67 -22.39
CA ASN A 14 -8.93 15.73 -21.70
C ASN A 14 -9.71 16.67 -22.66
N ASN A 15 -9.82 16.35 -23.94
CA ASN A 15 -10.51 17.15 -24.97
C ASN A 15 -10.02 18.61 -25.09
N LEU A 16 -8.75 18.85 -24.78
CA LEU A 16 -8.18 20.20 -24.76
C LEU A 16 -7.62 20.60 -26.12
N THR A 17 -7.90 21.83 -26.53
CA THR A 17 -7.16 22.46 -27.63
C THR A 17 -5.77 22.86 -27.13
N LYS A 18 -4.80 22.99 -28.05
CA LYS A 18 -3.45 23.50 -27.70
C LYS A 18 -3.48 24.90 -27.08
N GLN A 19 -4.46 25.72 -27.47
CA GLN A 19 -4.62 27.08 -26.97
C GLN A 19 -5.24 27.07 -25.57
N ALA A 20 -6.23 26.20 -25.33
CA ALA A 20 -6.80 26.01 -24.00
C ALA A 20 -5.71 25.54 -23.02
N LEU A 21 -4.98 24.47 -23.35
CA LEU A 21 -3.90 23.98 -22.49
C LEU A 21 -2.85 25.08 -22.18
N ALA A 22 -2.43 25.85 -23.18
CA ALA A 22 -1.49 26.95 -22.95
C ALA A 22 -2.03 28.01 -21.99
N LYS A 23 -3.33 28.36 -22.10
CA LYS A 23 -3.98 29.32 -21.20
C LYS A 23 -3.99 28.79 -19.76
N GLU A 24 -4.43 27.56 -19.56
CA GLU A 24 -4.52 26.94 -18.22
C GLU A 24 -3.14 26.77 -17.58
N LEU A 25 -2.12 26.37 -18.34
CA LEU A 25 -0.76 26.27 -17.81
C LEU A 25 -0.18 27.64 -17.38
N ASN A 26 -0.52 28.72 -18.08
CA ASN A 26 -0.11 30.07 -17.68
C ASN A 26 -0.82 30.57 -16.41
N GLU A 27 -2.04 30.08 -16.13
CA GLU A 27 -2.75 30.39 -14.89
C GLU A 27 -2.12 29.69 -13.68
N LEU A 28 -1.51 28.52 -13.91
CA LEU A 28 -0.83 27.73 -12.88
C LEU A 28 0.64 28.12 -12.67
N SER A 29 1.31 28.61 -13.72
CA SER A 29 2.75 28.85 -13.73
C SER A 29 3.09 30.30 -13.44
N GLY A 30 3.99 30.52 -12.47
CA GLY A 30 4.59 31.83 -12.22
C GLY A 30 5.79 32.17 -13.11
N PHE A 31 6.24 31.22 -13.96
CA PHE A 31 7.55 31.32 -14.63
C PHE A 31 7.51 31.04 -16.13
N SER A 32 6.64 30.13 -16.57
CA SER A 32 6.57 29.68 -17.95
C SER A 32 5.54 30.52 -18.70
N ASN A 33 5.88 30.99 -19.91
CA ASN A 33 4.95 31.67 -20.79
C ASN A 33 4.60 30.74 -21.94
N TYR A 34 3.50 30.00 -21.79
CA TYR A 34 3.00 29.04 -22.77
C TYR A 34 2.15 29.71 -23.85
N SER A 35 2.35 29.25 -25.08
CA SER A 35 1.54 29.62 -26.24
C SER A 35 1.11 28.38 -27.03
N LYS A 36 0.10 28.52 -27.90
CA LYS A 36 -0.29 27.46 -28.85
C LYS A 36 0.91 26.96 -29.66
N LYS A 37 1.82 27.88 -30.05
CA LYS A 37 3.04 27.54 -30.78
C LYS A 37 3.95 26.67 -29.92
N GLU A 38 4.16 27.00 -28.66
CA GLU A 38 5.02 26.19 -27.78
C GLU A 38 4.49 24.81 -27.49
N ILE A 39 3.18 24.66 -27.23
CA ILE A 39 2.58 23.33 -27.10
C ILE A 39 2.79 22.52 -28.38
N THR A 40 2.69 23.15 -29.55
CA THR A 40 2.98 22.48 -30.83
C THR A 40 4.43 22.02 -30.93
N LEU A 41 5.40 22.85 -30.52
CA LEU A 41 6.82 22.51 -30.54
C LEU A 41 7.16 21.39 -29.54
N LEU A 42 6.53 21.37 -28.36
CA LEU A 42 6.70 20.31 -27.37
C LEU A 42 6.16 18.98 -27.88
N GLU A 43 4.95 18.96 -28.45
CA GLU A 43 4.33 17.74 -29.01
C GLU A 43 5.07 17.22 -30.26
N SER A 44 5.71 18.10 -31.03
CA SER A 44 6.45 17.72 -32.24
C SER A 44 7.92 17.36 -31.98
N LYS A 45 8.38 17.35 -30.72
CA LYS A 45 9.79 17.14 -30.31
C LYS A 45 10.75 18.23 -30.78
N GLN A 46 10.25 19.39 -31.21
CA GLN A 46 11.06 20.52 -31.64
C GLN A 46 11.50 21.43 -30.48
N LYS A 47 10.90 21.28 -29.30
CA LYS A 47 11.31 21.94 -28.05
C LYS A 47 11.57 20.87 -26.99
N ALA A 48 12.67 21.02 -26.25
CA ALA A 48 13.00 20.14 -25.12
C ALA A 48 12.13 20.46 -23.90
N PHE A 49 11.89 19.45 -23.07
CA PHE A 49 11.23 19.60 -21.78
C PHE A 49 12.26 20.00 -20.72
N THR A 50 12.00 21.12 -20.05
CA THR A 50 12.72 21.51 -18.84
C THR A 50 11.99 21.01 -17.61
N TYR A 51 12.62 21.10 -16.43
CA TYR A 51 11.99 20.69 -15.18
C TYR A 51 10.67 21.43 -14.92
N ARG A 52 10.66 22.78 -14.96
CA ARG A 52 9.43 23.57 -14.71
C ARG A 52 8.32 23.23 -15.70
N ILE A 53 8.65 22.97 -16.97
CA ILE A 53 7.65 22.59 -17.96
C ILE A 53 6.97 21.27 -17.57
N VAL A 54 7.74 20.28 -17.13
CA VAL A 54 7.19 18.97 -16.74
C VAL A 54 6.41 19.10 -15.44
N ASP A 55 6.89 19.87 -14.48
CA ASP A 55 6.21 20.14 -13.21
C ASP A 55 4.86 20.84 -13.42
N ASP A 56 4.82 21.91 -14.23
CA ASP A 56 3.57 22.63 -14.58
C ASP A 56 2.56 21.68 -15.27
N ILE A 57 3.04 20.84 -16.20
CA ILE A 57 2.20 19.86 -16.91
C ILE A 57 1.66 18.81 -15.94
N ALA A 58 2.50 18.25 -15.08
CA ALA A 58 2.12 17.24 -14.10
C ALA A 58 1.08 17.81 -13.11
N LYS A 59 1.33 19.01 -12.59
CA LYS A 59 0.40 19.77 -11.74
C LYS A 59 -0.96 19.97 -12.41
N TYR A 60 -0.97 20.41 -13.67
CA TYR A 60 -2.22 20.64 -14.41
C TYR A 60 -3.06 19.36 -14.56
N PHE A 61 -2.41 18.23 -14.84
CA PHE A 61 -3.10 16.94 -14.98
C PHE A 61 -3.27 16.18 -13.65
N ASN A 62 -3.03 16.86 -12.51
CA ASN A 62 -3.15 16.29 -11.16
C ASN A 62 -2.40 14.96 -10.97
N MET A 63 -1.19 14.89 -11.51
CA MET A 63 -0.28 13.75 -11.38
C MET A 63 1.09 14.22 -10.90
N THR A 64 1.89 13.30 -10.38
CA THR A 64 3.27 13.61 -10.04
C THR A 64 4.16 13.67 -11.29
N ILE A 65 5.35 14.29 -11.16
CA ILE A 65 6.34 14.25 -12.23
C ILE A 65 6.70 12.79 -12.57
N TYR A 66 6.97 11.95 -11.56
CA TYR A 66 7.28 10.54 -11.74
C TYR A 66 6.17 9.80 -12.48
N GLN A 67 4.91 10.02 -12.10
CA GLN A 67 3.75 9.43 -12.78
C GLN A 67 3.72 9.85 -14.24
N PHE A 68 3.84 11.15 -14.55
CA PHE A 68 3.89 11.61 -15.95
C PHE A 68 5.05 10.97 -16.73
N LEU A 69 6.23 10.86 -16.13
CA LEU A 69 7.43 10.29 -16.73
C LEU A 69 7.32 8.78 -16.99
N THR A 70 6.64 8.03 -16.12
CA THR A 70 6.59 6.56 -16.17
C THR A 70 5.30 5.99 -16.73
N LYS A 71 4.20 6.75 -16.74
CA LYS A 71 2.89 6.34 -17.27
C LYS A 71 2.99 5.61 -18.61
N GLN A 72 2.48 4.40 -18.66
CA GLN A 72 2.52 3.51 -19.83
C GLN A 72 1.35 3.82 -20.78
N TRP A 73 1.45 3.44 -22.05
CA TRP A 73 0.37 3.67 -23.04
C TRP A 73 -0.99 3.11 -22.57
N LYS A 74 -0.97 1.95 -21.91
CA LYS A 74 -2.18 1.28 -21.39
C LYS A 74 -2.92 2.13 -20.35
N SER A 75 -2.19 2.92 -19.56
CA SER A 75 -2.74 3.85 -18.55
C SER A 75 -3.41 5.09 -19.16
N TYR A 76 -3.43 5.23 -20.48
CA TYR A 76 -4.18 6.28 -21.21
C TYR A 76 -5.53 5.77 -21.75
N ASN A 77 -5.90 4.52 -21.45
CA ASN A 77 -7.17 3.94 -21.87
C ASN A 77 -8.32 4.47 -21.00
N THR A 78 -8.81 5.66 -21.31
CA THR A 78 -9.89 6.32 -20.56
C THR A 78 -11.19 5.51 -20.59
N GLU A 79 -11.44 4.78 -21.68
CA GLU A 79 -12.59 3.88 -21.80
C GLU A 79 -12.52 2.78 -20.74
N GLU A 80 -11.36 2.14 -20.60
CA GLU A 80 -11.15 1.09 -19.59
C GLU A 80 -11.18 1.61 -18.15
N ILE A 81 -10.56 2.77 -17.90
CA ILE A 81 -10.62 3.42 -16.58
C ILE A 81 -12.08 3.67 -16.20
N THR A 82 -12.87 4.20 -17.14
CA THR A 82 -14.29 4.49 -16.92
C THR A 82 -15.09 3.22 -16.73
N LEU A 83 -14.78 2.15 -17.47
CA LEU A 83 -15.41 0.85 -17.31
C LEU A 83 -15.14 0.28 -15.91
N ILE A 84 -13.89 0.28 -15.46
CA ILE A 84 -13.50 -0.19 -14.12
C ILE A 84 -14.19 0.66 -13.03
N ASP A 85 -14.16 1.99 -13.15
CA ASP A 85 -14.80 2.89 -12.18
C ASP A 85 -16.31 2.63 -12.10
N ASN A 86 -17.00 2.48 -13.23
CA ASN A 86 -18.43 2.17 -13.28
C ASN A 86 -18.74 0.80 -12.67
N ASN A 87 -17.91 -0.20 -12.98
CA ASN A 87 -18.03 -1.56 -12.47
C ASN A 87 -17.89 -1.61 -10.94
N ILE A 88 -16.90 -0.90 -10.39
CA ILE A 88 -16.71 -0.73 -8.94
C ILE A 88 -17.92 -0.04 -8.33
N GLU A 89 -18.34 1.08 -8.93
CA GLU A 89 -19.49 1.85 -8.46
C GLU A 89 -20.76 0.97 -8.41
N GLU A 90 -21.14 0.35 -9.52
CA GLU A 90 -22.33 -0.52 -9.63
C GLU A 90 -22.33 -1.64 -8.57
N TYR A 91 -21.20 -2.32 -8.43
CA TYR A 91 -21.07 -3.44 -7.49
C TYR A 91 -21.27 -3.00 -6.04
N PHE A 92 -20.56 -1.96 -5.59
CA PHE A 92 -20.67 -1.51 -4.20
C PHE A 92 -22.02 -0.83 -3.91
N HIS A 93 -22.68 -0.20 -4.89
CA HIS A 93 -24.06 0.27 -4.75
C HIS A 93 -25.06 -0.86 -4.54
N GLY A 94 -24.93 -1.97 -5.28
CA GLY A 94 -25.81 -3.13 -5.16
C GLY A 94 -25.69 -3.86 -3.81
N TYR A 95 -24.48 -3.88 -3.23
CA TYR A 95 -24.18 -4.64 -2.01
C TYR A 95 -24.32 -3.86 -0.70
N SER A 96 -24.50 -2.54 -0.74
CA SER A 96 -24.46 -1.75 0.50
C SER A 96 -25.59 -0.74 0.65
N GLU A 97 -26.61 -1.12 1.43
CA GLU A 97 -27.61 -0.16 1.95
C GLU A 97 -26.99 0.92 2.87
N ARG A 98 -25.71 0.78 3.26
CA ARG A 98 -25.02 1.61 4.27
C ARG A 98 -23.76 2.34 3.79
N MET A 99 -23.35 2.23 2.53
CA MET A 99 -22.20 3.01 2.02
C MET A 99 -22.65 4.23 1.21
N PRO A 100 -21.76 5.22 1.01
CA PRO A 100 -22.07 6.41 0.23
C PRO A 100 -22.55 6.05 -1.18
N LYS A 101 -23.58 6.72 -1.67
CA LYS A 101 -24.14 6.53 -3.02
C LYS A 101 -23.25 7.06 -4.16
N THR A 102 -21.96 7.25 -3.94
CA THR A 102 -21.01 7.63 -5.01
C THR A 102 -19.63 7.11 -4.62
N PHE A 103 -19.09 6.17 -5.39
CA PHE A 103 -17.74 5.62 -5.22
C PHE A 103 -16.80 6.16 -6.29
N LYS A 104 -16.62 7.48 -6.27
CA LYS A 104 -15.83 8.16 -7.32
C LYS A 104 -14.36 8.29 -6.95
N ASN A 105 -14.06 8.30 -5.65
CA ASN A 105 -12.74 8.60 -5.16
C ASN A 105 -12.16 7.44 -4.33
N LEU A 106 -10.83 7.36 -4.30
CA LEU A 106 -10.13 6.35 -3.53
C LEU A 106 -10.44 6.44 -2.03
N SER A 107 -10.68 7.64 -1.48
CA SER A 107 -11.10 7.82 -0.07
C SER A 107 -12.36 7.04 0.30
N ASP A 108 -13.24 6.78 -0.67
CA ASP A 108 -14.55 6.17 -0.41
C ASP A 108 -14.42 4.68 -0.06
N ILE A 109 -13.32 4.04 -0.49
CA ILE A 109 -13.08 2.60 -0.34
C ILE A 109 -11.85 2.26 0.53
N ILE A 110 -10.82 3.11 0.50
CA ILE A 110 -9.47 2.78 1.01
C ILE A 110 -9.42 2.52 2.50
N HIS A 111 -10.34 3.07 3.29
CA HIS A 111 -10.39 2.84 4.74
C HIS A 111 -11.08 1.52 5.11
N LYS A 112 -11.83 0.91 4.18
CA LYS A 112 -12.63 -0.30 4.43
C LYS A 112 -12.09 -1.55 3.76
N PHE A 113 -11.56 -1.40 2.55
CA PHE A 113 -11.17 -2.53 1.72
C PHE A 113 -9.68 -2.55 1.39
N ASP A 114 -9.14 -3.75 1.32
CA ASP A 114 -7.87 -4.04 0.64
C ASP A 114 -8.14 -4.47 -0.81
N LEU A 115 -7.26 -4.11 -1.74
CA LEU A 115 -7.20 -4.75 -3.05
C LEU A 115 -6.16 -5.88 -2.99
N VAL A 116 -6.58 -7.12 -3.21
CA VAL A 116 -5.80 -8.32 -2.90
C VAL A 116 -5.57 -9.13 -4.17
N ASN A 117 -4.34 -9.57 -4.39
CA ASN A 117 -4.02 -10.50 -5.48
C ASN A 117 -4.38 -11.94 -5.06
N HIS A 118 -5.07 -12.67 -5.93
CA HIS A 118 -5.52 -14.04 -5.68
C HIS A 118 -4.36 -15.04 -5.42
N ASP A 119 -3.19 -14.81 -5.99
CA ASP A 119 -2.04 -15.71 -5.86
C ASP A 119 -1.31 -15.54 -4.51
N ASP A 120 -1.37 -14.35 -3.91
CA ASP A 120 -0.59 -14.02 -2.70
C ASP A 120 -1.32 -14.36 -1.39
N TRP A 121 -2.66 -14.37 -1.36
CA TRP A 121 -3.44 -14.42 -0.11
C TRP A 121 -4.65 -15.34 -0.14
N VAL A 122 -4.90 -15.99 0.99
CA VAL A 122 -6.13 -16.71 1.29
C VAL A 122 -7.02 -15.81 2.16
N ALA A 123 -8.26 -15.61 1.74
CA ALA A 123 -9.30 -14.95 2.50
C ALA A 123 -10.08 -15.97 3.33
N ILE A 124 -10.32 -15.66 4.61
CA ILE A 124 -11.10 -16.50 5.53
C ILE A 124 -12.10 -15.61 6.29
N PRO A 125 -13.37 -16.04 6.45
CA PRO A 125 -14.35 -15.34 7.28
C PRO A 125 -13.84 -15.19 8.72
N LYS A 126 -13.59 -13.93 9.12
CA LYS A 126 -12.91 -13.62 10.38
C LYS A 126 -13.67 -14.12 11.57
N TYR A 127 -14.99 -13.89 11.59
CA TYR A 127 -15.78 -14.13 12.78
C TYR A 127 -16.25 -15.56 12.87
N ASP A 128 -16.54 -16.24 11.76
CA ASP A 128 -16.74 -17.69 11.81
C ASP A 128 -15.46 -18.40 12.30
N LEU A 129 -14.29 -18.02 11.78
CA LEU A 129 -13.02 -18.60 12.24
C LEU A 129 -12.78 -18.30 13.73
N ILE A 130 -12.83 -17.04 14.15
CA ILE A 130 -12.42 -16.66 15.51
C ILE A 130 -13.49 -16.97 16.54
N MET A 131 -14.77 -16.75 16.26
CA MET A 131 -15.84 -16.98 17.24
C MET A 131 -16.28 -18.44 17.34
N ARG A 132 -16.10 -19.25 16.29
CA ARG A 132 -16.53 -20.66 16.28
C ARG A 132 -15.33 -21.59 16.25
N GLU A 133 -14.59 -21.59 15.15
CA GLU A 133 -13.55 -22.60 14.90
C GLU A 133 -12.42 -22.57 15.94
N TYR A 134 -11.91 -21.37 16.22
CA TYR A 134 -10.85 -21.20 17.19
C TYR A 134 -11.29 -21.64 18.59
N TYR A 135 -12.50 -21.31 19.02
CA TYR A 135 -13.01 -21.70 20.34
C TYR A 135 -13.26 -23.21 20.44
N ASP A 136 -13.89 -23.78 19.41
CA ASP A 136 -14.28 -25.18 19.41
C ASP A 136 -13.06 -26.10 19.23
N TYR A 137 -12.09 -25.71 18.41
CA TYR A 137 -10.98 -26.58 18.00
C TYR A 137 -9.61 -26.21 18.56
N LEU A 138 -9.35 -24.96 18.95
CA LEU A 138 -7.99 -24.51 19.32
C LEU A 138 -7.85 -23.91 20.73
N TYR A 139 -8.91 -23.38 21.34
CA TYR A 139 -8.81 -22.61 22.59
C TYR A 139 -8.47 -23.44 23.84
N ARG A 140 -8.87 -24.72 23.88
CA ARG A 140 -8.76 -25.58 25.07
C ARG A 140 -7.31 -25.93 25.42
N ASP A 141 -7.08 -26.17 26.72
CA ASP A 141 -5.78 -26.58 27.28
C ASP A 141 -5.39 -28.00 26.84
N LEU A 142 -4.45 -28.08 25.89
CA LEU A 142 -3.96 -29.32 25.30
C LEU A 142 -3.22 -30.23 26.28
N SER A 143 -2.74 -29.72 27.41
CA SER A 143 -1.97 -30.52 28.39
C SER A 143 -2.85 -31.60 29.04
N LYS A 144 -4.15 -31.35 29.14
CA LYS A 144 -5.14 -32.20 29.82
C LYS A 144 -5.91 -33.12 28.87
N GLU A 145 -5.79 -32.95 27.56
CA GLU A 145 -6.53 -33.72 26.56
C GLU A 145 -5.71 -34.91 26.01
N SER A 146 -6.40 -36.01 25.70
CA SER A 146 -5.79 -37.17 25.02
C SER A 146 -5.51 -36.84 23.55
N SER A 147 -4.45 -37.42 22.98
CA SER A 147 -4.11 -37.22 21.57
C SER A 147 -5.26 -37.55 20.61
N SER A 148 -6.05 -38.59 20.92
CA SER A 148 -7.22 -38.99 20.12
C SER A 148 -8.30 -37.90 20.03
N ILE A 149 -8.57 -37.18 21.12
CA ILE A 149 -9.54 -36.06 21.14
C ILE A 149 -9.01 -34.89 20.31
N ILE A 150 -7.71 -34.59 20.45
CA ILE A 150 -7.04 -33.51 19.72
C ILE A 150 -7.03 -33.81 18.22
N ILE A 151 -6.73 -35.06 17.81
CA ILE A 151 -6.79 -35.48 16.41
C ILE A 151 -8.19 -35.28 15.83
N ARG A 152 -9.24 -35.70 16.56
CA ARG A 152 -10.63 -35.51 16.09
C ARG A 152 -10.96 -34.03 15.90
N ARG A 153 -10.53 -33.16 16.81
CA ARG A 153 -10.73 -31.71 16.70
C ARG A 153 -9.94 -31.12 15.54
N ALA A 154 -8.68 -31.53 15.37
CA ALA A 154 -7.84 -31.08 14.26
C ALA A 154 -8.45 -31.46 12.90
N LYS A 155 -9.02 -32.68 12.76
CA LYS A 155 -9.74 -33.08 11.55
C LYS A 155 -10.97 -32.21 11.28
N GLY A 156 -11.81 -31.98 12.29
CA GLY A 156 -12.97 -31.10 12.14
C GLY A 156 -12.59 -29.67 11.77
N LEU A 157 -11.48 -29.15 12.31
CA LEU A 157 -10.93 -27.86 11.91
C LEU A 157 -10.47 -27.87 10.44
N LEU A 158 -9.74 -28.91 10.01
CA LEU A 158 -9.28 -29.02 8.61
C LEU A 158 -10.45 -29.06 7.63
N ASP A 159 -11.50 -29.82 7.93
CA ASP A 159 -12.72 -29.88 7.11
C ASP A 159 -13.36 -28.48 6.95
N ASN A 160 -13.44 -27.71 8.04
CA ASN A 160 -13.98 -26.35 8.01
C ASN A 160 -13.05 -25.34 7.31
N LEU A 161 -11.74 -25.47 7.50
CA LEU A 161 -10.75 -24.63 6.82
C LEU A 161 -10.74 -24.86 5.30
N GLU A 162 -10.89 -26.11 4.86
CA GLU A 162 -11.03 -26.45 3.44
C GLU A 162 -12.30 -25.82 2.85
N LEU A 163 -13.40 -25.77 3.61
CA LEU A 163 -14.64 -25.11 3.20
C LEU A 163 -14.49 -23.58 3.10
N PHE A 164 -13.85 -22.95 4.09
CA PHE A 164 -13.71 -21.49 4.15
C PHE A 164 -12.71 -20.94 3.16
N SER A 165 -11.59 -21.62 2.97
CA SER A 165 -10.54 -21.11 2.10
C SER A 165 -11.02 -21.18 0.65
N SER A 166 -10.85 -20.08 -0.08
CA SER A 166 -10.96 -20.04 -1.55
C SER A 166 -9.94 -20.92 -2.28
N TYR A 167 -9.23 -21.79 -1.55
CA TYR A 167 -8.22 -22.72 -2.02
C TYR A 167 -8.74 -23.67 -3.12
N ASN A 168 -10.05 -23.94 -3.17
CA ASN A 168 -10.68 -24.88 -4.09
C ASN A 168 -11.93 -24.35 -4.83
N HIS A 169 -12.33 -23.10 -4.64
CA HIS A 169 -13.53 -22.58 -5.32
C HIS A 169 -13.14 -22.16 -6.74
N GLU A 170 -13.66 -22.86 -7.75
CA GLU A 170 -13.61 -22.36 -9.13
C GLU A 170 -14.26 -20.97 -9.13
N ASN A 171 -13.58 -19.98 -9.72
CA ASN A 171 -14.13 -18.65 -9.94
C ASN A 171 -15.40 -18.79 -10.80
N ASP A 172 -16.55 -18.96 -10.15
CA ASP A 172 -17.85 -18.74 -10.77
C ASP A 172 -17.90 -17.25 -11.08
N LEU A 173 -17.45 -16.90 -12.29
CA LEU A 173 -17.38 -15.54 -12.81
C LEU A 173 -18.69 -14.79 -12.52
N GLN A 174 -18.66 -13.90 -11.54
CA GLN A 174 -19.56 -12.76 -11.49
C GLN A 174 -18.74 -11.49 -11.58
N PHE A 175 -18.35 -11.21 -12.83
CA PHE A 175 -17.98 -9.87 -13.28
C PHE A 175 -18.97 -8.85 -12.68
N PRO A 176 -18.50 -7.78 -12.02
CA PRO A 176 -17.34 -7.02 -12.48
C PRO A 176 -16.04 -7.17 -11.68
N ILE A 177 -16.08 -7.36 -10.35
CA ILE A 177 -14.92 -7.57 -9.46
C ILE A 177 -15.38 -8.35 -8.23
N ASN A 178 -14.60 -9.34 -7.79
CA ASN A 178 -14.91 -10.15 -6.61
C ASN A 178 -14.78 -9.32 -5.32
N LEU A 179 -15.69 -9.56 -4.37
CA LEU A 179 -15.65 -8.98 -3.02
C LEU A 179 -15.77 -10.09 -1.97
N GLU A 180 -14.78 -10.15 -1.10
CA GLU A 180 -14.79 -11.00 0.08
C GLU A 180 -15.33 -10.21 1.28
N THR A 181 -16.50 -10.63 1.77
CA THR A 181 -17.16 -10.10 2.97
C THR A 181 -17.80 -11.22 3.76
N ASP A 182 -17.98 -11.00 5.06
CA ASP A 182 -18.75 -11.89 5.92
C ASP A 182 -19.78 -11.10 6.74
N PHE A 183 -21.01 -11.61 6.79
CA PHE A 183 -22.14 -11.02 7.52
C PHE A 183 -22.28 -11.55 8.96
N ALA A 184 -21.41 -12.47 9.41
CA ALA A 184 -21.51 -13.11 10.72
C ALA A 184 -21.36 -12.17 11.94
N GLY A 185 -21.07 -10.87 11.73
CA GLY A 185 -21.12 -9.82 12.76
C GLY A 185 -19.75 -9.26 13.13
N ASP A 186 -19.59 -8.74 14.36
CA ASP A 186 -18.31 -8.27 14.90
C ASP A 186 -18.10 -8.66 16.38
N THR A 187 -16.84 -8.81 16.80
CA THR A 187 -16.49 -8.94 18.22
C THR A 187 -16.56 -7.56 18.87
N LYS A 188 -17.32 -7.45 19.97
CA LYS A 188 -17.25 -6.26 20.81
C LYS A 188 -15.88 -6.19 21.47
N PHE A 189 -15.42 -4.98 21.79
CA PHE A 189 -14.14 -4.72 22.46
C PHE A 189 -13.90 -5.56 23.73
N ASN A 190 -14.98 -5.94 24.43
CA ASN A 190 -14.96 -6.73 25.66
C ASN A 190 -15.52 -8.16 25.50
N ASP A 191 -15.62 -8.67 24.26
CA ASP A 191 -16.06 -10.04 24.03
C ASP A 191 -15.01 -11.01 24.60
N LYS A 192 -15.43 -11.95 25.44
CA LYS A 192 -14.56 -13.03 25.96
C LYS A 192 -14.05 -13.96 24.85
N ARG A 193 -14.73 -13.85 23.70
CA ARG A 193 -14.43 -14.17 22.30
C ARG A 193 -13.07 -13.78 21.74
N GLU A 194 -12.54 -12.69 22.28
CA GLU A 194 -11.47 -11.95 21.65
C GLU A 194 -10.13 -12.57 22.05
N PRO A 195 -9.38 -13.22 21.13
CA PRO A 195 -8.14 -13.89 21.48
C PRO A 195 -6.97 -12.94 21.75
N ILE A 196 -7.13 -11.63 21.49
CA ILE A 196 -6.09 -10.62 21.66
C ILE A 196 -6.50 -9.53 22.66
N ASN A 197 -5.52 -8.84 23.24
CA ASN A 197 -5.79 -7.69 24.09
C ASN A 197 -5.94 -6.43 23.23
N MET A 198 -7.17 -5.96 23.04
CA MET A 198 -7.48 -4.80 22.20
C MET A 198 -6.87 -3.50 22.70
N THR A 199 -6.71 -3.32 24.02
CA THR A 199 -6.05 -2.14 24.58
C THR A 199 -4.58 -2.09 24.20
N ILE A 200 -3.87 -3.22 24.34
CA ILE A 200 -2.46 -3.34 23.94
C ILE A 200 -2.32 -3.12 22.43
N LEU A 201 -3.21 -3.71 21.63
CA LEU A 201 -3.21 -3.52 20.18
C LEU A 201 -3.31 -2.03 19.80
N ILE A 202 -4.28 -1.30 20.37
CA ILE A 202 -4.47 0.14 20.08
C ILE A 202 -3.22 0.94 20.46
N GLN A 203 -2.62 0.69 21.63
CA GLN A 203 -1.40 1.37 22.06
C GLN A 203 -0.23 1.13 21.09
N ASN A 204 -0.06 -0.11 20.62
CA ASN A 204 0.97 -0.44 19.64
C ASN A 204 0.71 0.20 18.26
N ILE A 205 -0.56 0.40 17.89
CA ILE A 205 -0.94 1.14 16.68
C ILE A 205 -0.63 2.63 16.82
N GLU A 206 -0.91 3.24 17.98
CA GLU A 206 -0.55 4.64 18.25
C GLU A 206 0.97 4.86 18.14
N PHE A 207 1.77 3.95 18.68
CA PHE A 207 3.23 3.98 18.51
C PHE A 207 3.63 3.87 17.04
N SER A 208 3.04 2.91 16.31
CA SER A 208 3.31 2.72 14.89
C SER A 208 2.97 3.96 14.05
N LEU A 209 1.88 4.65 14.39
CA LEU A 209 1.53 5.93 13.77
C LEU A 209 2.56 7.02 14.10
N GLY A 210 3.14 7.01 15.30
CA GLY A 210 4.26 7.87 15.67
C GLY A 210 5.48 7.66 14.77
N GLU A 211 5.91 6.40 14.60
CA GLU A 211 7.04 6.06 13.72
C GLU A 211 6.77 6.45 12.25
N ILE A 212 5.55 6.20 11.76
CA ILE A 212 5.14 6.61 10.41
C ILE A 212 5.18 8.13 10.28
N ARG A 213 4.67 8.89 11.27
CA ARG A 213 4.71 10.36 11.23
C ARG A 213 6.12 10.92 11.29
N GLN A 214 6.97 10.33 12.13
CA GLN A 214 8.37 10.76 12.25
C GLN A 214 9.11 10.64 10.92
N LEU A 215 8.83 9.60 10.12
CA LEU A 215 9.34 9.52 8.75
C LEU A 215 8.99 10.76 7.93
N PHE A 216 7.75 11.24 8.03
CA PHE A 216 7.32 12.44 7.32
C PHE A 216 7.94 13.72 7.88
N GLU A 217 8.03 13.87 9.19
CA GLU A 217 8.67 15.05 9.80
C GLU A 217 10.16 15.16 9.43
N ASP A 218 10.87 14.03 9.33
CA ASP A 218 12.32 13.99 9.02
C ASP A 218 12.65 14.07 7.52
N ASP A 219 11.78 13.55 6.65
CA ASP A 219 12.07 13.38 5.21
C ASP A 219 11.15 14.17 4.27
N TYR A 220 9.99 14.63 4.75
CA TYR A 220 8.99 15.32 3.96
C TYR A 220 8.65 16.65 4.63
N PHE A 221 9.43 17.70 4.32
CA PHE A 221 9.20 19.08 4.73
C PHE A 221 7.71 19.40 4.85
N ASP A 222 7.33 19.89 6.03
CA ASP A 222 5.98 20.31 6.38
C ASP A 222 5.31 21.06 5.23
N TYR A 223 4.22 20.48 4.69
CA TYR A 223 3.72 20.71 3.33
C TYR A 223 2.98 22.03 3.08
N ASP A 224 3.13 22.99 3.98
CA ASP A 224 2.39 24.24 3.96
C ASP A 224 3.16 25.40 3.31
N GLU A 225 4.45 25.26 2.98
CA GLU A 225 5.17 26.28 2.20
C GLU A 225 4.88 26.15 0.69
N GLU A 226 3.81 26.82 0.22
CA GLU A 226 3.39 26.89 -1.19
C GLU A 226 4.49 27.28 -2.18
N ASP A 227 5.55 27.92 -1.70
CA ASP A 227 6.56 28.60 -2.50
C ASP A 227 7.95 27.94 -2.49
N THR A 228 8.11 26.74 -1.90
CA THR A 228 9.42 26.08 -1.90
C THR A 228 9.82 25.69 -3.32
N LYS A 229 10.77 26.45 -3.87
CA LYS A 229 11.27 26.28 -5.24
C LYS A 229 12.15 25.05 -5.32
N TYR A 230 12.03 24.28 -6.42
CA TYR A 230 12.77 23.02 -6.62
C TYR A 230 14.28 23.14 -6.41
N PHE A 231 14.88 24.30 -6.72
CA PHE A 231 16.31 24.49 -6.58
C PHE A 231 16.77 24.57 -5.11
N ASN A 232 15.91 25.01 -4.19
CA ASN A 232 16.17 24.93 -2.76
C ASN A 232 16.19 23.47 -2.31
N LEU A 233 15.23 22.66 -2.78
CA LEU A 233 15.15 21.23 -2.49
C LEU A 233 16.34 20.47 -3.09
N LEU A 234 16.75 20.84 -4.31
CA LEU A 234 17.93 20.27 -4.95
C LEU A 234 19.20 20.50 -4.12
N ASN A 235 19.39 21.74 -3.63
CA ASN A 235 20.50 22.07 -2.75
C ASN A 235 20.41 21.31 -1.41
N TYR A 236 19.22 21.26 -0.81
CA TYR A 236 18.97 20.55 0.44
C TYR A 236 19.35 19.07 0.35
N TYR A 237 18.86 18.33 -0.65
CA TYR A 237 19.15 16.90 -0.78
C TYR A 237 20.63 16.63 -1.05
N ARG A 238 21.28 17.49 -1.86
CA ARG A 238 22.72 17.39 -2.10
C ARG A 238 23.51 17.57 -0.80
N GLU A 239 23.19 18.59 -0.01
CA GLU A 239 23.87 18.87 1.27
C GLU A 239 23.59 17.79 2.32
N LYS A 240 22.33 17.32 2.43
CA LYS A 240 21.93 16.22 3.34
C LYS A 240 22.73 14.93 3.08
N LEU A 241 23.07 14.67 1.83
CA LEU A 241 23.81 13.47 1.41
C LEU A 241 25.35 13.68 1.34
N ASP A 242 25.84 14.85 1.77
CA ASP A 242 27.27 15.23 1.72
C ASP A 242 27.90 15.07 0.33
N ILE A 243 27.13 15.39 -0.71
CA ILE A 243 27.59 15.30 -2.10
C ILE A 243 28.19 16.65 -2.53
N ARG A 244 29.43 16.63 -3.00
CA ARG A 244 30.10 17.83 -3.51
C ARG A 244 29.74 18.05 -4.97
N ILE A 245 29.71 19.31 -5.38
CA ILE A 245 29.40 19.68 -6.78
C ILE A 245 30.46 19.12 -7.72
N GLU A 246 31.70 19.01 -7.26
CA GLU A 246 32.82 18.44 -8.01
C GLU A 246 32.62 16.93 -8.27
N ASP A 247 31.95 16.21 -7.35
CA ASP A 247 31.63 14.80 -7.52
C ASP A 247 30.52 14.63 -8.59
N ILE A 248 29.54 15.55 -8.64
CA ILE A 248 28.51 15.60 -9.70
C ILE A 248 29.14 15.81 -11.09
N GLU A 249 30.12 16.72 -11.21
CA GLU A 249 30.81 16.94 -12.47
C GLU A 249 31.60 15.71 -12.92
N LYS A 250 32.35 15.11 -11.99
CA LYS A 250 33.15 13.91 -12.25
C LYS A 250 32.30 12.72 -12.68
N ASP A 251 31.18 12.49 -11.99
CA ASP A 251 30.41 11.24 -12.14
C ASP A 251 29.32 11.36 -13.21
N LEU A 252 28.77 12.55 -13.45
CA LEU A 252 27.66 12.76 -14.39
C LEU A 252 28.02 13.62 -15.62
N GLY A 253 29.20 14.25 -15.63
CA GLY A 253 29.65 15.13 -16.72
C GLY A 253 28.87 16.44 -16.81
N ILE A 254 28.17 16.84 -15.75
CA ILE A 254 27.46 18.12 -15.66
C ILE A 254 28.43 19.14 -15.06
N SER A 255 28.76 20.20 -15.80
CA SER A 255 29.77 21.15 -15.32
C SER A 255 29.36 21.79 -13.98
N SER A 256 30.32 21.95 -13.06
CA SER A 256 30.08 22.59 -11.76
C SER A 256 29.48 23.99 -11.91
N ALA A 257 29.89 24.72 -12.95
CA ALA A 257 29.37 26.05 -13.23
C ALA A 257 27.89 26.02 -13.65
N GLU A 258 27.48 25.03 -14.45
CA GLU A 258 26.09 24.86 -14.85
C GLU A 258 25.22 24.41 -13.67
N TYR A 259 25.68 23.42 -12.90
CA TYR A 259 24.95 22.91 -11.74
C TYR A 259 24.72 23.99 -10.67
N ARG A 260 25.73 24.83 -10.38
CA ARG A 260 25.58 25.98 -9.47
C ARG A 260 24.51 26.98 -9.91
N LYS A 261 24.27 27.12 -11.23
CA LYS A 261 23.19 27.97 -11.74
C LYS A 261 21.82 27.36 -11.52
N TRP A 262 21.72 26.02 -11.52
CA TRP A 262 20.48 25.33 -11.20
C TRP A 262 20.11 25.50 -9.74
N GLU A 263 21.04 25.31 -8.80
CA GLU A 263 20.80 25.52 -7.35
C GLU A 263 20.45 26.96 -6.99
N LYS A 264 20.85 27.93 -7.81
CA LYS A 264 20.46 29.34 -7.68
C LYS A 264 19.17 29.71 -8.42
N GLY A 265 18.59 28.78 -9.18
CA GLY A 265 17.41 29.01 -10.00
C GLY A 265 17.63 29.96 -11.20
N GLU A 266 18.88 30.20 -11.60
CA GLU A 266 19.26 31.09 -12.71
C GLU A 266 18.95 30.46 -14.08
N ILE A 267 19.08 29.13 -14.19
CA ILE A 267 18.80 28.36 -15.41
C ILE A 267 17.92 27.17 -15.04
N ASP A 268 16.87 26.94 -15.84
CA ASP A 268 16.03 25.75 -15.69
C ASP A 268 16.65 24.56 -16.46
N PRO A 269 17.04 23.46 -15.78
CA PRO A 269 17.66 22.31 -16.41
C PRO A 269 16.69 21.55 -17.30
N SER A 270 17.25 20.80 -18.26
CA SER A 270 16.49 19.77 -18.96
C SER A 270 16.00 18.71 -17.98
N ILE A 271 14.80 18.16 -18.22
CA ILE A 271 14.26 17.08 -17.36
C ILE A 271 15.19 15.86 -17.34
N SER A 272 15.89 15.59 -18.45
CA SER A 272 16.88 14.52 -18.54
C SER A 272 18.03 14.69 -17.54
N ASN A 273 18.52 15.91 -17.36
CA ASN A 273 19.57 16.19 -16.40
C ASN A 273 19.07 16.09 -14.95
N ILE A 274 17.85 16.55 -14.67
CA ILE A 274 17.26 16.36 -13.34
C ILE A 274 17.10 14.88 -13.01
N ILE A 275 16.61 14.06 -13.95
CA ILE A 275 16.50 12.60 -13.72
C ILE A 275 17.86 12.01 -13.35
N LYS A 276 18.93 12.34 -14.08
CA LYS A 276 20.29 11.88 -13.75
C LYS A 276 20.73 12.30 -12.35
N ILE A 277 20.46 13.55 -11.95
CA ILE A 277 20.80 14.04 -10.62
C ILE A 277 19.97 13.32 -9.56
N CYS A 278 18.65 13.17 -9.73
CA CYS A 278 17.80 12.42 -8.80
C CYS A 278 18.23 10.96 -8.66
N ASP A 279 18.65 10.32 -9.75
CA ASP A 279 19.20 8.96 -9.72
C ASP A 279 20.53 8.91 -8.95
N TYR A 280 21.41 9.89 -9.12
CA TYR A 280 22.68 9.99 -8.40
C TYR A 280 22.50 10.30 -6.90
N LEU A 281 21.59 11.23 -6.58
CA LEU A 281 21.15 11.52 -5.21
C LEU A 281 20.28 10.41 -4.62
N ASN A 282 19.91 9.42 -5.43
CA ASN A 282 19.12 8.26 -5.00
C ASN A 282 17.76 8.66 -4.40
N ILE A 283 17.15 9.71 -4.96
CA ILE A 283 15.83 10.24 -4.60
C ILE A 283 14.83 10.09 -5.75
N ASN A 284 13.55 10.13 -5.42
CA ASN A 284 12.47 10.31 -6.39
C ASN A 284 12.39 11.78 -6.82
N ILE A 285 12.17 12.01 -8.11
CA ILE A 285 12.06 13.35 -8.69
C ILE A 285 10.90 14.17 -8.07
N ASP A 286 9.86 13.49 -7.59
CA ASP A 286 8.72 14.14 -6.97
C ASP A 286 9.10 14.88 -5.69
N LEU A 287 10.17 14.46 -5.00
CA LEU A 287 10.70 15.14 -3.83
C LEU A 287 11.22 16.56 -4.13
N LEU A 288 11.42 16.92 -5.40
CA LEU A 288 11.80 18.26 -5.83
C LEU A 288 10.59 19.16 -6.16
N SER A 289 9.37 18.63 -6.13
CA SER A 289 8.14 19.34 -6.56
C SER A 289 7.11 19.38 -5.44
N SER A 290 6.85 20.57 -4.89
CA SER A 290 5.77 20.80 -3.93
C SER A 290 4.40 20.38 -4.49
N SER A 291 4.18 20.56 -5.80
CA SER A 291 2.95 20.16 -6.47
C SER A 291 2.80 18.63 -6.54
N SER A 292 3.87 17.92 -6.90
CA SER A 292 3.88 16.45 -6.93
C SER A 292 3.59 15.87 -5.55
N LEU A 293 4.18 16.45 -4.51
CA LEU A 293 3.99 15.98 -3.14
C LEU A 293 2.58 16.25 -2.62
N ARG A 294 1.99 17.40 -2.97
CA ARG A 294 0.56 17.66 -2.72
C ARG A 294 -0.34 16.66 -3.44
N THR A 295 -0.05 16.35 -4.69
CA THR A 295 -0.77 15.32 -5.46
C THR A 295 -0.63 13.94 -4.80
N LEU A 296 0.55 13.59 -4.29
CA LEU A 296 0.76 12.34 -3.55
C LEU A 296 -0.09 12.27 -2.30
N ASN A 297 -0.11 13.35 -1.52
CA ASN A 297 -0.89 13.45 -0.28
C ASN A 297 -2.40 13.61 -0.50
N ASN A 298 -2.83 14.06 -1.67
CA ASN A 298 -4.24 14.10 -2.02
C ASN A 298 -4.72 12.70 -2.37
N ILE A 299 -5.35 12.01 -1.42
CA ILE A 299 -5.91 10.65 -1.61
C ILE A 299 -6.85 10.54 -2.82
N ASN A 300 -7.51 11.64 -3.19
CA ASN A 300 -8.48 11.74 -4.28
C ASN A 300 -7.88 12.37 -5.54
N SER A 301 -6.56 12.34 -5.69
CA SER A 301 -5.89 12.88 -6.89
C SER A 301 -6.27 12.12 -8.17
N GLN A 302 -6.77 10.90 -8.05
CA GLN A 302 -7.23 10.07 -9.15
C GLN A 302 -8.40 9.17 -8.74
N SER A 303 -9.17 8.70 -9.73
CA SER A 303 -10.23 7.71 -9.50
C SER A 303 -9.66 6.36 -9.07
N VAL A 304 -10.53 5.46 -8.62
CA VAL A 304 -10.13 4.11 -8.17
C VAL A 304 -9.55 3.31 -9.33
N GLY A 305 -10.23 3.25 -10.47
CA GLY A 305 -9.77 2.54 -11.67
C GLY A 305 -8.45 3.09 -12.20
N SER A 306 -8.27 4.41 -12.18
CA SER A 306 -6.99 5.03 -12.54
C SER A 306 -5.87 4.65 -11.55
N TYR A 307 -6.15 4.65 -10.24
CA TYR A 307 -5.19 4.21 -9.23
C TYR A 307 -4.77 2.75 -9.45
N ILE A 308 -5.75 1.87 -9.64
CA ILE A 308 -5.54 0.44 -9.85
C ILE A 308 -4.66 0.20 -11.08
N LEU A 309 -5.07 0.67 -12.26
CA LEU A 309 -4.35 0.45 -13.52
C LEU A 309 -2.92 1.02 -13.55
N GLN A 310 -2.61 2.01 -12.70
CA GLN A 310 -1.27 2.57 -12.60
C GLN A 310 -0.34 1.78 -11.66
N ASN A 311 -0.91 1.11 -10.66
CA ASN A 311 -0.13 0.52 -9.56
C ASN A 311 -0.10 -1.01 -9.57
N ILE A 312 -0.93 -1.66 -10.39
CA ILE A 312 -0.87 -3.10 -10.61
C ILE A 312 -0.61 -3.43 -12.07
N ASN A 313 -0.03 -4.61 -12.33
CA ASN A 313 0.33 -5.04 -13.68
C ASN A 313 -0.84 -5.74 -14.39
N ILE A 314 -1.97 -5.05 -14.50
CA ILE A 314 -3.14 -5.48 -15.28
C ILE A 314 -3.37 -4.53 -16.47
N HIS A 315 -4.17 -4.95 -17.43
CA HIS A 315 -4.37 -4.21 -18.68
C HIS A 315 -5.83 -3.87 -18.96
N ASP A 316 -6.76 -4.59 -18.34
CA ASP A 316 -8.21 -4.39 -18.48
C ASP A 316 -8.97 -4.95 -17.26
N SER A 317 -10.27 -4.72 -17.27
CA SER A 317 -11.22 -5.17 -16.25
C SER A 317 -11.37 -6.69 -16.17
N GLU A 318 -11.14 -7.41 -17.27
CA GLU A 318 -11.17 -8.87 -17.26
C GLU A 318 -9.97 -9.42 -16.47
N GLU A 319 -8.75 -8.95 -16.77
CA GLU A 319 -7.54 -9.26 -15.99
C GLU A 319 -7.69 -8.83 -14.53
N LEU A 320 -8.27 -7.65 -14.25
CA LEU A 320 -8.55 -7.21 -12.88
C LEU A 320 -9.41 -8.24 -12.12
N SER A 321 -10.54 -8.62 -12.71
CA SER A 321 -11.51 -9.52 -12.09
C SER A 321 -10.97 -10.92 -11.86
N LYS A 322 -9.98 -11.33 -12.66
CA LYS A 322 -9.34 -12.64 -12.58
C LYS A 322 -8.23 -12.68 -11.53
N ASP A 323 -7.41 -11.64 -11.46
CA ASP A 323 -6.17 -11.65 -10.68
C ASP A 323 -6.34 -10.98 -9.31
N TYR A 324 -7.37 -10.14 -9.15
CA TYR A 324 -7.61 -9.38 -7.92
C TYR A 324 -9.05 -9.41 -7.43
N TYR A 325 -9.19 -9.23 -6.11
CA TYR A 325 -10.46 -9.06 -5.42
C TYR A 325 -10.37 -7.97 -4.36
N PHE A 326 -11.52 -7.40 -3.98
CA PHE A 326 -11.61 -6.56 -2.79
C PHE A 326 -11.87 -7.42 -1.57
N SER A 327 -11.19 -7.12 -0.46
CA SER A 327 -11.42 -7.78 0.83
C SER A 327 -11.81 -6.76 1.87
N GLU A 328 -12.95 -6.97 2.55
CA GLU A 328 -13.35 -6.08 3.64
C GLU A 328 -12.51 -6.33 4.90
N ARG A 329 -11.74 -5.31 5.32
CA ARG A 329 -10.84 -5.42 6.47
C ARG A 329 -11.54 -5.76 7.76
N GLN A 330 -12.82 -5.44 7.90
CA GLN A 330 -13.57 -5.69 9.12
C GLN A 330 -13.93 -7.17 9.27
N SER A 331 -14.38 -7.83 8.20
CA SER A 331 -15.02 -9.15 8.24
C SER A 331 -14.13 -10.30 7.73
N ILE A 332 -13.03 -10.01 7.04
CA ILE A 332 -12.12 -11.02 6.48
C ILE A 332 -10.76 -11.02 7.20
N ILE A 333 -10.17 -12.20 7.34
CA ILE A 333 -8.74 -12.39 7.66
C ILE A 333 -8.03 -12.77 6.37
N LEU A 334 -7.00 -12.00 6.03
CA LEU A 334 -6.07 -12.32 4.96
C LEU A 334 -4.83 -13.02 5.54
N ILE A 335 -4.49 -14.19 5.01
CA ILE A 335 -3.29 -14.95 5.39
C ILE A 335 -2.45 -15.20 4.13
N PRO A 336 -1.12 -14.99 4.14
CA PRO A 336 -0.30 -15.27 2.96
C PRO A 336 -0.45 -16.73 2.56
N LYS A 337 -0.65 -16.98 1.27
CA LYS A 337 -1.01 -18.31 0.77
C LYS A 337 0.01 -19.38 1.17
N TYR A 338 1.31 -19.11 0.98
CA TYR A 338 2.36 -20.05 1.37
C TYR A 338 2.42 -20.34 2.89
N CYS A 339 2.04 -19.36 3.73
CA CYS A 339 1.96 -19.54 5.18
C CYS A 339 0.79 -20.44 5.54
N TYR A 340 -0.37 -20.19 4.91
CA TYR A 340 -1.58 -20.97 5.10
C TYR A 340 -1.38 -22.43 4.67
N GLU A 341 -0.86 -22.67 3.47
CA GLU A 341 -0.59 -24.00 2.93
C GLU A 341 0.35 -24.79 3.86
N TYR A 342 1.45 -24.19 4.29
CA TYR A 342 2.36 -24.84 5.24
C TYR A 342 1.64 -25.25 6.52
N MET A 343 0.88 -24.34 7.12
CA MET A 343 0.16 -24.61 8.36
C MET A 343 -0.88 -25.74 8.17
N PHE A 344 -1.65 -25.68 7.08
CA PHE A 344 -2.68 -26.66 6.76
C PHE A 344 -2.08 -28.07 6.63
N TYR A 345 -1.09 -28.24 5.75
CA TYR A 345 -0.44 -29.54 5.51
C TYR A 345 0.35 -30.03 6.72
N TYR A 346 0.93 -29.12 7.51
CA TYR A 346 1.60 -29.51 8.75
C TYR A 346 0.59 -30.08 9.76
N LEU A 347 -0.57 -29.46 9.93
CA LEU A 347 -1.61 -29.97 10.81
C LEU A 347 -2.15 -31.31 10.29
N GLU A 348 -2.46 -31.39 8.99
CA GLU A 348 -2.95 -32.60 8.31
C GLU A 348 -2.01 -33.79 8.53
N ASP A 349 -0.71 -33.65 8.23
CA ASP A 349 0.30 -34.71 8.45
C ASP A 349 0.29 -35.22 9.89
N LYS A 350 0.16 -34.30 10.87
CA LYS A 350 0.15 -34.67 12.28
C LYS A 350 -1.18 -35.27 12.73
N THR A 351 -2.29 -35.11 12.01
CA THR A 351 -3.53 -35.82 12.35
C THR A 351 -3.45 -37.33 12.06
N HIS A 352 -2.54 -37.76 11.19
CA HIS A 352 -2.28 -39.16 10.89
C HIS A 352 -1.29 -39.82 11.87
N LYS A 353 -0.70 -39.05 12.80
CA LYS A 353 0.35 -39.49 13.72
C LYS A 353 0.02 -39.05 15.15
N ASP A 354 -0.03 -39.98 16.11
CA ASP A 354 -0.22 -39.60 17.53
C ASP A 354 0.91 -38.71 18.07
N ILE A 355 2.11 -38.85 17.50
CA ILE A 355 3.30 -38.09 17.89
C ILE A 355 3.30 -36.72 17.21
N GLY A 356 3.28 -35.66 18.02
CA GLY A 356 3.45 -34.29 17.57
C GLY A 356 2.15 -33.52 17.33
N ILE A 357 0.98 -34.16 17.38
CA ILE A 357 -0.31 -33.46 17.20
C ILE A 357 -0.49 -32.30 18.18
N LYS A 358 -0.11 -32.45 19.45
CA LYS A 358 -0.19 -31.36 20.43
C LYS A 358 0.64 -30.13 20.02
N LYS A 359 1.84 -30.35 19.47
CA LYS A 359 2.71 -29.27 18.99
C LYS A 359 2.12 -28.63 17.73
N ALA A 360 1.56 -29.42 16.82
CA ALA A 360 0.90 -28.90 15.63
C ALA A 360 -0.33 -28.07 15.97
N THR A 361 -1.20 -28.55 16.86
CA THR A 361 -2.36 -27.77 17.32
C THR A 361 -1.95 -26.48 18.02
N GLN A 362 -0.89 -26.51 18.84
CA GLN A 362 -0.36 -25.29 19.47
C GLN A 362 0.19 -24.30 18.43
N PHE A 363 0.95 -24.79 17.44
CA PHE A 363 1.43 -23.98 16.32
C PHE A 363 0.26 -23.36 15.53
N THR A 364 -0.75 -24.15 15.15
CA THR A 364 -1.95 -23.65 14.45
C THR A 364 -2.70 -22.61 15.26
N ARG A 365 -2.80 -22.81 16.58
CA ARG A 365 -3.39 -21.82 17.50
C ARG A 365 -2.64 -20.49 17.44
N GLU A 366 -1.32 -20.51 17.61
CA GLU A 366 -0.50 -19.30 17.56
C GLU A 366 -0.55 -18.63 16.19
N PHE A 367 -0.48 -19.43 15.12
CA PHE A 367 -0.59 -18.99 13.74
C PHE A 367 -1.84 -18.13 13.50
N PHE A 368 -3.03 -18.64 13.85
CA PHE A 368 -4.27 -17.91 13.63
C PHE A 368 -4.39 -16.68 14.51
N VAL A 369 -3.95 -16.73 15.77
CA VAL A 369 -3.98 -15.55 16.66
C VAL A 369 -3.09 -14.45 16.12
N LYS A 370 -1.89 -14.78 15.62
CA LYS A 370 -0.93 -13.80 15.10
C LYS A 370 -1.36 -13.18 13.78
N TRP A 371 -1.91 -13.96 12.86
CA TRP A 371 -2.48 -13.41 11.62
C TRP A 371 -3.77 -12.62 11.88
N TYR A 372 -4.59 -13.03 12.84
CA TYR A 372 -5.74 -12.24 13.26
C TYR A 372 -5.34 -10.89 13.87
N GLU A 373 -4.33 -10.88 14.75
CA GLU A 373 -3.76 -9.66 15.31
C GLU A 373 -3.22 -8.74 14.21
N PHE A 374 -2.50 -9.28 13.21
CA PHE A 374 -2.04 -8.53 12.03
C PHE A 374 -3.20 -7.86 11.27
N ASN A 375 -4.28 -8.61 11.02
CA ASN A 375 -5.43 -8.10 10.29
C ASN A 375 -6.20 -7.03 11.08
N LYS A 376 -6.36 -7.19 12.40
CA LYS A 376 -6.94 -6.16 13.28
C LYS A 376 -6.04 -4.93 13.38
N ALA A 377 -4.74 -5.12 13.49
CA ALA A 377 -3.74 -4.04 13.46
C ALA A 377 -3.90 -3.22 12.17
N ARG A 378 -3.96 -3.90 11.02
CA ARG A 378 -4.16 -3.27 9.71
C ARG A 378 -5.48 -2.51 9.63
N GLN A 379 -6.57 -3.09 10.09
CA GLN A 379 -7.88 -2.43 10.14
C GLN A 379 -7.79 -1.08 10.89
N PHE A 380 -7.22 -1.08 12.10
CA PHE A 380 -7.12 0.15 12.90
C PHE A 380 -6.12 1.15 12.36
N LEU A 381 -5.00 0.68 11.81
CA LEU A 381 -4.03 1.54 11.17
C LEU A 381 -4.70 2.33 10.04
N PHE A 382 -5.45 1.65 9.16
CA PHE A 382 -6.15 2.27 8.03
C PHE A 382 -7.23 3.27 8.39
N TYR A 383 -7.77 3.24 9.61
CA TYR A 383 -8.66 4.31 10.08
C TYR A 383 -7.94 5.65 10.26
N SER A 384 -6.63 5.64 10.44
CA SER A 384 -5.80 6.82 10.68
C SER A 384 -4.89 7.20 9.52
N LEU A 385 -4.64 6.28 8.57
CA LEU A 385 -3.78 6.55 7.42
C LEU A 385 -4.44 7.50 6.42
N THR A 386 -3.65 8.41 5.86
CA THR A 386 -4.06 9.33 4.79
C THR A 386 -2.96 9.45 3.73
N GLY A 387 -3.26 10.17 2.66
CA GLY A 387 -2.29 10.53 1.62
C GLY A 387 -1.52 9.35 1.03
N ILE A 388 -0.22 9.54 0.84
CA ILE A 388 0.65 8.53 0.20
C ILE A 388 0.72 7.22 1.00
N VAL A 389 0.71 7.28 2.34
CA VAL A 389 0.78 6.07 3.17
C VAL A 389 -0.41 5.17 2.94
N ALA A 390 -1.62 5.76 2.95
CA ALA A 390 -2.84 5.02 2.68
C ALA A 390 -2.81 4.44 1.27
N LYS A 391 -2.48 5.27 0.26
CA LYS A 391 -2.41 4.87 -1.15
C LYS A 391 -1.50 3.66 -1.34
N GLU A 392 -0.21 3.80 -1.04
CA GLU A 392 0.80 2.77 -1.27
C GLU A 392 0.50 1.45 -0.52
N ASN A 393 -0.26 1.52 0.57
CA ASN A 393 -0.63 0.35 1.35
C ASN A 393 -2.02 -0.22 0.99
N PHE A 394 -2.81 0.41 0.11
CA PHE A 394 -4.15 -0.05 -0.24
C PHE A 394 -4.17 -1.41 -0.96
N ILE A 395 -3.25 -1.60 -1.91
CA ILE A 395 -2.99 -2.90 -2.51
C ILE A 395 -2.30 -3.76 -1.45
N HIS A 396 -2.70 -5.01 -1.27
CA HIS A 396 -2.10 -5.84 -0.21
C HIS A 396 -0.66 -6.26 -0.54
N TYR A 397 0.05 -6.84 0.44
CA TYR A 397 1.50 -7.11 0.31
C TYR A 397 1.77 -8.35 -0.54
N THR A 398 2.75 -8.29 -1.43
CA THR A 398 3.19 -9.46 -2.20
C THR A 398 3.93 -10.46 -1.31
N GLU A 399 3.99 -11.73 -1.71
CA GLU A 399 4.78 -12.75 -1.01
C GLU A 399 6.23 -12.30 -0.77
N LYS A 400 6.84 -11.63 -1.75
CA LYS A 400 8.22 -11.13 -1.68
C LYS A 400 8.40 -10.05 -0.61
N GLU A 401 7.40 -9.21 -0.39
CA GLU A 401 7.42 -8.20 0.68
C GLU A 401 7.26 -8.86 2.04
N ILE A 402 6.32 -9.80 2.18
CA ILE A 402 6.12 -10.58 3.40
C ILE A 402 7.42 -11.30 3.79
N LYS A 403 8.01 -12.10 2.89
CA LYS A 403 9.22 -12.88 3.17
C LYS A 403 10.43 -12.03 3.56
N ARG A 404 10.51 -10.77 3.09
CA ARG A 404 11.62 -9.85 3.42
C ARG A 404 11.73 -9.57 4.91
N TYR A 405 10.59 -9.46 5.59
CA TYR A 405 10.50 -9.09 7.01
C TYR A 405 10.10 -10.26 7.90
N LEU A 406 9.36 -11.25 7.37
CA LEU A 406 8.94 -12.44 8.11
C LEU A 406 10.08 -13.47 8.26
N GLY A 407 11.04 -13.47 7.33
CA GLY A 407 12.13 -14.43 7.31
C GLY A 407 11.63 -15.86 7.04
N ASP A 408 12.16 -16.82 7.82
CA ASP A 408 11.82 -18.25 7.70
C ASP A 408 10.60 -18.65 8.56
N SER A 409 9.94 -17.69 9.21
CA SER A 409 8.71 -17.95 9.98
C SER A 409 7.48 -18.03 9.08
N TYR A 410 6.41 -18.63 9.60
CA TYR A 410 5.10 -18.72 8.94
C TYR A 410 4.04 -17.81 9.57
N TYR A 411 4.37 -17.14 10.68
CA TYR A 411 3.55 -16.10 11.29
C TYR A 411 4.43 -15.07 12.00
N PRO A 412 3.99 -13.80 12.07
CA PRO A 412 4.79 -12.76 12.71
C PRO A 412 4.71 -12.93 14.23
N GLU A 413 5.87 -13.02 14.91
CA GLU A 413 5.91 -13.04 16.39
C GLU A 413 5.34 -11.74 16.98
N ASN A 414 5.64 -10.61 16.33
CA ASN A 414 5.07 -9.29 16.62
C ASN A 414 4.33 -8.75 15.38
N PRO A 415 3.01 -8.97 15.29
CA PRO A 415 2.21 -8.59 14.12
C PRO A 415 2.18 -7.09 13.84
N VAL A 416 2.15 -6.25 14.88
CA VAL A 416 2.13 -4.79 14.72
C VAL A 416 3.47 -4.28 14.20
N LYS A 417 4.58 -4.73 14.78
CA LYS A 417 5.93 -4.43 14.28
C LYS A 417 6.09 -4.82 12.82
N PHE A 418 5.67 -6.04 12.48
CA PHE A 418 5.73 -6.54 11.12
C PHE A 418 4.92 -5.68 10.14
N LEU A 419 3.69 -5.29 10.50
CA LEU A 419 2.86 -4.39 9.69
C LEU A 419 3.51 -3.00 9.51
N THR A 420 4.07 -2.44 10.57
CA THR A 420 4.74 -1.13 10.53
C THR A 420 5.96 -1.16 9.63
N GLN A 421 6.74 -2.23 9.68
CA GLN A 421 7.88 -2.44 8.79
C GLN A 421 7.47 -2.49 7.32
N LEU A 422 6.40 -3.24 7.00
CA LEU A 422 5.86 -3.30 5.64
C LEU A 422 5.33 -1.95 5.16
N THR A 423 4.64 -1.21 6.06
CA THR A 423 4.08 0.11 5.76
C THR A 423 5.17 1.12 5.43
N LEU A 424 6.22 1.18 6.26
CA LEU A 424 7.35 2.08 6.07
C LEU A 424 8.18 1.69 4.85
N ASP A 425 8.36 0.39 4.58
CA ASP A 425 9.13 -0.08 3.43
C ASP A 425 8.54 0.46 2.13
N ARG A 426 7.22 0.47 1.98
CA ARG A 426 6.58 1.03 0.77
C ARG A 426 6.74 2.53 0.65
N VAL A 427 6.55 3.26 1.75
CA VAL A 427 6.64 4.73 1.75
C VAL A 427 8.09 5.19 1.52
N GLU A 428 9.06 4.58 2.21
CA GLU A 428 10.47 4.94 2.03
C GLU A 428 10.99 4.58 0.63
N ASN A 429 10.59 3.42 0.08
CA ASN A 429 10.97 3.04 -1.29
C ASN A 429 10.34 3.96 -2.36
N TYR A 430 9.28 4.70 -2.04
CA TYR A 430 8.76 5.73 -2.93
C TYR A 430 9.72 6.91 -3.03
N GLY A 431 10.19 7.42 -1.89
CA GLY A 431 11.02 8.63 -1.80
C GLY A 431 12.50 8.38 -2.10
N TYR A 432 13.05 7.27 -1.61
CA TYR A 432 14.47 6.93 -1.68
C TYR A 432 14.70 5.61 -2.41
N LYS A 433 15.82 5.50 -3.11
CA LYS A 433 16.13 4.35 -3.99
C LYS A 433 17.13 3.35 -3.39
N ASP A 434 17.73 3.64 -2.22
CA ASP A 434 18.70 2.75 -1.55
C ASP A 434 17.96 1.81 -0.61
N LYS A 435 17.54 0.69 -1.18
CA LYS A 435 16.81 -0.36 -0.47
C LYS A 435 17.57 -0.91 0.72
N LYS A 436 18.91 -0.95 0.69
CA LYS A 436 19.69 -1.58 1.77
C LYS A 436 19.69 -0.71 3.02
N GLN A 437 19.84 0.60 2.86
CA GLN A 437 19.79 1.54 3.97
C GLN A 437 18.40 1.59 4.60
N ILE A 438 17.35 1.67 3.76
CA ILE A 438 15.94 1.65 4.17
C ILE A 438 15.63 0.39 4.99
N ILE A 439 15.94 -0.80 4.45
CA ILE A 439 15.67 -2.07 5.13
C ILE A 439 16.39 -2.15 6.47
N ASN A 440 17.64 -1.67 6.55
CA ASN A 440 18.41 -1.70 7.79
C ASN A 440 17.80 -0.78 8.87
N ARG A 441 17.37 0.43 8.51
CA ARG A 441 16.67 1.36 9.40
C ARG A 441 15.36 0.75 9.89
N ILE A 442 14.53 0.26 8.98
CA ILE A 442 13.22 -0.32 9.28
C ILE A 442 13.34 -1.56 10.20
N LYS A 443 14.38 -2.37 10.02
CA LYS A 443 14.64 -3.53 10.89
C LYS A 443 14.98 -3.16 12.33
N GLN A 444 15.45 -1.93 12.58
CA GLN A 444 15.81 -1.45 13.91
C GLN A 444 14.61 -0.87 14.69
N ILE A 445 13.43 -0.74 14.06
CA ILE A 445 12.24 -0.19 14.72
C ILE A 445 11.78 -1.14 15.81
N ASP A 446 11.81 -0.65 17.04
CA ASP A 446 11.44 -1.41 18.24
C ASP A 446 10.07 -0.96 18.76
N ILE A 447 9.04 -1.73 18.37
CA ILE A 447 7.65 -1.52 18.84
C ILE A 447 7.38 -2.30 20.15
N GLU A 448 8.36 -3.04 20.69
CA GLU A 448 8.15 -3.94 21.85
C GLU A 448 8.05 -3.19 23.19
N ARG A 449 8.29 -1.87 23.22
CA ARG A 449 8.40 -1.11 24.47
C ARG A 449 7.09 -0.81 25.21
N VAL A 450 5.91 -1.15 24.68
CA VAL A 450 4.66 -0.84 25.38
C VAL A 450 4.16 -2.05 26.19
N LEU A 451 4.72 -2.10 27.39
CA LEU A 451 4.29 -2.80 28.61
C LEU A 451 4.48 -4.33 28.63
N GLU A 452 5.27 -4.78 29.62
CA GLU A 452 5.13 -6.12 30.19
C GLU A 452 3.63 -6.37 30.45
N PRO A 453 3.09 -7.53 30.08
CA PRO A 453 1.70 -7.83 30.36
C PRO A 453 1.46 -7.62 31.85
N PRO A 454 0.41 -6.90 32.28
CA PRO A 454 0.06 -6.89 33.69
C PRO A 454 -0.05 -8.35 34.13
N GLU A 455 0.64 -8.69 35.22
CA GLU A 455 0.67 -10.03 35.80
C GLU A 455 -0.71 -10.66 35.63
N LYS A 456 -0.74 -11.86 35.03
CA LYS A 456 -1.96 -12.64 34.80
C LYS A 456 -2.87 -12.52 36.01
N THR A 457 -3.85 -11.63 35.95
CA THR A 457 -4.94 -11.66 36.90
C THR A 457 -5.67 -12.95 36.55
N ASN A 458 -5.50 -13.95 37.41
CA ASN A 458 -6.25 -15.20 37.36
C ASN A 458 -7.73 -14.85 37.42
N LEU A 459 -8.34 -14.54 36.28
CA LEU A 459 -9.78 -14.61 36.09
C LEU A 459 -10.12 -16.10 35.94
N ARG A 460 -9.93 -16.85 37.02
CA ARG A 460 -10.77 -18.00 37.29
C ARG A 460 -12.12 -17.41 37.67
N PRO A 461 -13.20 -17.67 36.91
CA PRO A 461 -14.50 -17.67 37.55
C PRO A 461 -14.48 -18.86 38.53
N GLU A 462 -14.59 -18.56 39.82
CA GLU A 462 -15.06 -19.56 40.76
C GLU A 462 -16.44 -20.00 40.27
N VAL A 463 -16.51 -21.23 39.78
CA VAL A 463 -17.77 -21.91 39.55
C VAL A 463 -18.27 -22.32 40.93
N ASN A 464 -19.35 -21.68 41.38
CA ASN A 464 -20.35 -22.31 42.23
C ASN A 464 -21.54 -22.68 41.37
#